data_AF-A0A4U1C292-F1
#
_entry.id   AF-A0A4U1C292-F1
#
_cell.length_a   1.000
_cell.length_b   1.000
_cell.length_c   1.000
_cell.angle_alpha   90.00
_cell.angle_beta   90.00
_cell.angle_gamma   90.00
#
_symmetry.space_group_name_H-M   'P 1'
#
loop_
_entity.id
_entity.type
_entity.pdbx_description
1 polymer ?
#
loop_
_entity_poly.entity_id
_entity_poly.type
_entity_poly.pdbx_seq_one_letter_code
_entity_poly.pdbx_strand_id
1 'polypeptide(L)'
;MKNKILLLVTLILVTSATYAQKNVKIDDAYFEYKKSRNVKGNAESILAMQTLLKRSNELSVKQNANVSYHLGRMYEEMELPDSAIQHYQNSLLSEPDYLVIHRALGFIYLAKTKPYIAQMNEAIKQKDADANAKALAQYKALIKKALPHLEKYQACENDEETLGMIKNLYKSVKDEEGLKTLDDRLKVLSVKCITLLEDE
;
A
#
# COMPACT_ATOMS: atom_id res chain seq x y z
N MET A 1 42.80 19.30 29.82
CA MET A 1 42.92 18.13 28.91
C MET A 1 41.92 17.04 29.32
N LYS A 2 40.63 17.11 28.95
CA LYS A 2 39.67 16.04 29.31
C LYS A 2 38.51 15.78 28.33
N ASN A 3 38.45 16.42 27.16
CA ASN A 3 37.29 16.29 26.25
C ASN A 3 37.60 15.65 24.89
N LYS A 4 38.80 15.09 24.65
CA LYS A 4 39.14 14.45 23.37
C LYS A 4 38.93 12.93 23.34
N ILE A 5 38.86 12.27 24.50
CA ILE A 5 38.73 10.80 24.58
C ILE A 5 37.27 10.37 24.38
N LEU A 6 36.30 11.15 24.86
CA LEU A 6 34.87 10.80 24.73
C LEU A 6 34.40 10.83 23.26
N LEU A 7 34.93 11.76 22.45
CA LEU A 7 34.63 11.86 21.01
C LEU A 7 35.23 10.73 20.18
N LEU A 8 36.38 10.17 20.59
CA LEU A 8 37.01 9.06 19.87
C LEU A 8 36.31 7.72 20.14
N VAL A 9 35.85 7.50 21.38
CA VAL A 9 35.15 6.27 21.77
C VAL A 9 33.77 6.17 21.12
N THR A 10 33.03 7.28 21.03
CA THR A 10 31.76 7.31 20.30
C THR A 10 31.95 7.09 18.80
N LEU A 11 33.01 7.64 18.20
CA LEU A 11 33.30 7.44 16.77
C LEU A 11 33.62 5.97 16.45
N ILE A 12 34.40 5.30 17.29
CA ILE A 12 34.74 3.87 17.10
C ILE A 12 33.51 2.97 17.24
N LEU A 13 32.65 3.21 18.25
CA LEU A 13 31.41 2.45 18.45
C LEU A 13 30.41 2.61 17.29
N VAL A 14 30.33 3.80 16.68
CA VAL A 14 29.47 4.04 15.50
C VAL A 14 30.04 3.33 14.26
N THR A 15 31.37 3.28 14.10
CA THR A 15 31.99 2.58 12.96
C THR A 15 31.87 1.06 13.04
N SER A 16 31.92 0.45 14.22
CA SER A 16 31.76 -1.00 14.38
C SER A 16 30.31 -1.45 14.23
N ALA A 17 29.35 -0.66 14.71
CA ALA A 17 27.92 -0.92 14.50
C ALA A 17 27.53 -0.88 13.01
N THR A 18 28.07 0.09 12.26
CA THR A 18 27.84 0.19 10.80
C THR A 18 28.56 -0.91 10.00
N TYR A 19 29.73 -1.38 10.47
CA TYR A 19 30.43 -2.51 9.85
C TYR A 19 29.70 -3.86 10.06
N ALA A 20 29.14 -4.10 11.24
CA ALA A 20 28.38 -5.32 11.53
C ALA A 20 27.13 -5.46 10.65
N GLN A 21 26.43 -4.35 10.38
CA GLN A 21 25.22 -4.34 9.54
C GLN A 21 25.50 -4.61 8.05
N LYS A 22 26.74 -4.41 7.59
CA LYS A 22 27.17 -4.71 6.21
C LYS A 22 27.49 -6.19 5.96
N ASN A 23 27.67 -7.00 7.01
CA ASN A 23 28.11 -8.40 6.89
C ASN A 23 27.02 -9.44 7.23
N VAL A 24 25.78 -9.01 7.48
CA VAL A 24 24.66 -9.94 7.68
C VAL A 24 24.32 -10.59 6.33
N LYS A 25 24.35 -11.93 6.27
CA LYS A 25 23.95 -12.67 5.05
C LYS A 25 22.51 -12.35 4.70
N ILE A 26 22.19 -12.32 3.41
CA ILE A 26 20.84 -11.96 2.96
C ILE A 26 19.79 -12.94 3.50
N ASP A 27 20.12 -14.23 3.55
CA ASP A 27 19.23 -15.27 4.08
C ASP A 27 18.92 -15.07 5.57
N ASP A 28 19.91 -14.66 6.37
CA ASP A 28 19.73 -14.36 7.79
C ASP A 28 18.83 -13.13 7.96
N ALA A 29 19.05 -12.08 7.16
CA ALA A 29 18.22 -10.88 7.18
C ALA A 29 16.76 -11.18 6.76
N TYR A 30 16.56 -12.01 5.74
CA TYR A 30 15.23 -12.44 5.30
C TYR A 30 14.56 -13.32 6.36
N PHE A 31 15.31 -14.20 7.02
CA PHE A 31 14.81 -15.01 8.13
C PHE A 31 14.32 -14.17 9.31
N GLU A 32 15.08 -13.14 9.71
CA GLU A 32 14.64 -12.22 10.77
C GLU A 32 13.40 -11.41 10.36
N TYR A 33 13.32 -10.96 9.10
CA TYR A 33 12.11 -10.35 8.55
C TYR A 33 10.88 -11.30 8.69
N LYS A 34 11.03 -12.58 8.34
CA LYS A 34 9.91 -13.55 8.43
C LYS A 34 9.37 -13.69 9.85
N LYS A 35 10.23 -13.56 10.88
CA LYS A 35 9.80 -13.58 12.28
C LYS A 35 9.00 -12.35 12.68
N SER A 36 9.34 -11.18 12.15
CA SER A 36 8.74 -9.90 12.55
C SER A 36 7.59 -9.44 11.67
N ARG A 37 7.40 -10.00 10.46
CA ARG A 37 6.41 -9.50 9.48
C ARG A 37 4.94 -9.49 9.93
N ASN A 38 4.59 -10.22 10.99
CA ASN A 38 3.23 -10.34 11.53
C ASN A 38 3.04 -9.62 12.88
N VAL A 39 4.06 -8.93 13.40
CA VAL A 39 3.90 -8.12 14.60
C VAL A 39 3.25 -6.79 14.25
N LYS A 40 2.62 -6.13 15.24
CA LYS A 40 2.07 -4.78 15.05
C LYS A 40 3.15 -3.82 14.54
N GLY A 41 2.79 -2.97 13.58
CA GLY A 41 3.66 -1.91 13.04
C GLY A 41 4.51 -1.22 14.10
N ASN A 42 5.84 -1.30 13.96
CA ASN A 42 6.81 -0.67 14.84
C ASN A 42 8.07 -0.23 14.05
N ALA A 43 8.80 0.74 14.60
CA ALA A 43 9.93 1.37 13.92
C ALA A 43 11.08 0.40 13.62
N GLU A 44 11.34 -0.58 14.49
CA GLU A 44 12.42 -1.55 14.32
C GLU A 44 12.15 -2.48 13.12
N SER A 45 10.93 -3.04 13.06
CA SER A 45 10.53 -3.92 11.96
C SER A 45 10.47 -3.19 10.62
N ILE A 46 9.99 -1.93 10.62
CA ILE A 46 10.02 -1.05 9.44
C ILE A 46 11.46 -0.81 8.97
N LEU A 47 12.37 -0.46 9.89
CA LEU A 47 13.76 -0.22 9.55
C LEU A 47 14.43 -1.49 8.99
N ALA A 48 14.13 -2.65 9.57
CA ALA A 48 14.61 -3.94 9.06
C ALA A 48 14.13 -4.21 7.63
N MET A 49 12.82 -4.06 7.36
CA MET A 49 12.24 -4.24 6.02
C MET A 49 12.79 -3.23 5.01
N GLN A 50 12.94 -1.96 5.39
CA GLN A 50 13.56 -0.94 4.52
C GLN A 50 15.02 -1.24 4.21
N THR A 51 15.77 -1.72 5.20
CA THR A 51 17.17 -2.13 5.01
C THR A 51 17.28 -3.33 4.09
N LEU A 52 16.36 -4.29 4.22
CA LEU A 52 16.28 -5.46 3.37
C LEU A 52 15.94 -5.08 1.92
N LEU A 53 14.99 -4.16 1.70
CA LEU A 53 14.64 -3.68 0.35
C LEU A 53 15.76 -2.87 -0.34
N LYS A 54 16.69 -2.26 0.41
CA LYS A 54 17.90 -1.64 -0.17
C LYS A 54 18.84 -2.68 -0.79
N ARG A 55 18.71 -3.95 -0.41
CA ARG A 55 19.44 -5.11 -0.94
C ARG A 55 18.53 -5.98 -1.82
N SER A 56 17.52 -5.36 -2.45
CA SER A 56 16.51 -6.07 -3.26
C SER A 56 17.09 -6.90 -4.41
N ASN A 57 18.27 -6.54 -4.93
CA ASN A 57 18.98 -7.31 -5.94
C ASN A 57 19.55 -8.66 -5.45
N GLU A 58 19.66 -8.84 -4.13
CA GLU A 58 20.05 -10.10 -3.50
C GLU A 58 18.85 -10.99 -3.15
N LEU A 59 17.62 -10.49 -3.36
CA LEU A 59 16.36 -11.19 -3.07
C LEU A 59 15.71 -11.70 -4.34
N SER A 60 14.96 -12.79 -4.23
CA SER A 60 14.08 -13.21 -5.32
C SER A 60 12.97 -12.19 -5.56
N VAL A 61 12.36 -12.24 -6.75
CA VAL A 61 11.20 -11.39 -7.11
C VAL A 61 10.07 -11.54 -6.09
N LYS A 62 9.78 -12.79 -5.67
CA LYS A 62 8.74 -13.11 -4.69
C LYS A 62 9.08 -12.64 -3.28
N GLN A 63 10.35 -12.72 -2.88
CA GLN A 63 10.84 -12.17 -1.61
C GLN A 63 10.71 -10.65 -1.57
N ASN A 64 11.07 -9.95 -2.65
CA ASN A 64 10.89 -8.51 -2.77
C ASN A 64 9.40 -8.10 -2.67
N ALA A 65 8.51 -8.86 -3.33
CA ALA A 65 7.07 -8.66 -3.25
C ALA A 65 6.55 -8.82 -1.82
N ASN A 66 7.00 -9.86 -1.12
CA ASN A 66 6.65 -10.16 0.26
C ASN A 66 7.06 -9.06 1.23
N VAL A 67 8.33 -8.62 1.18
CA VAL A 67 8.83 -7.57 2.08
C VAL A 67 8.09 -6.25 1.81
N SER A 68 7.86 -5.92 0.54
CA SER A 68 7.09 -4.71 0.17
C SER A 68 5.65 -4.77 0.66
N TYR A 69 4.98 -5.92 0.53
CA TYR A 69 3.62 -6.11 1.03
C TYR A 69 3.53 -5.89 2.56
N HIS A 70 4.39 -6.55 3.34
CA HIS A 70 4.34 -6.44 4.80
C HIS A 70 4.73 -5.04 5.28
N LEU A 71 5.66 -4.38 4.60
CA LEU A 71 5.99 -2.98 4.89
C LEU A 71 4.79 -2.05 4.59
N GLY A 72 4.08 -2.30 3.49
CA GLY A 72 2.82 -1.60 3.17
C GLY A 72 1.77 -1.78 4.27
N ARG A 73 1.58 -3.01 4.74
CA ARG A 73 0.68 -3.33 5.87
C ARG A 73 1.06 -2.59 7.15
N MET A 74 2.34 -2.58 7.51
CA MET A 74 2.78 -1.86 8.71
C MET A 74 2.50 -0.37 8.62
N TYR A 75 2.70 0.24 7.45
CA TYR A 75 2.34 1.65 7.25
C TYR A 75 0.84 1.90 7.31
N GLU A 76 0.03 0.98 6.79
CA GLU A 76 -1.43 1.06 6.90
C GLU A 76 -1.89 0.99 8.36
N GLU A 77 -1.36 0.05 9.15
CA GLU A 77 -1.65 -0.07 10.59
C GLU A 77 -1.23 1.16 11.40
N MET A 78 -0.25 1.92 10.91
CA MET A 78 0.23 3.17 11.50
C MET A 78 -0.51 4.40 11.00
N GLU A 79 -1.60 4.23 10.23
CA GLU A 79 -2.35 5.32 9.62
C GLU A 79 -1.50 6.22 8.71
N LEU A 80 -0.50 5.63 8.04
CA LEU A 80 0.37 6.27 7.05
C LEU A 80 0.03 5.78 5.63
N PRO A 81 -1.16 6.13 5.09
CA PRO A 81 -1.70 5.51 3.88
C PRO A 81 -0.86 5.77 2.62
N ASP A 82 -0.18 6.91 2.52
CA ASP A 82 0.63 7.21 1.34
C ASP A 82 1.89 6.33 1.25
N SER A 83 2.54 6.08 2.40
CA SER A 83 3.63 5.10 2.49
C SER A 83 3.13 3.68 2.21
N ALA A 84 1.94 3.33 2.74
CA ALA A 84 1.32 2.04 2.48
C ALA A 84 1.08 1.81 0.99
N ILE A 85 0.46 2.79 0.31
CA ILE A 85 0.20 2.74 -1.14
C ILE A 85 1.49 2.48 -1.92
N GLN A 86 2.57 3.21 -1.63
CA GLN A 86 3.82 3.06 -2.35
C GLN A 86 4.36 1.62 -2.27
N HIS A 87 4.37 1.04 -1.07
CA HIS A 87 4.90 -0.30 -0.86
C HIS A 87 3.98 -1.41 -1.39
N TYR A 88 2.67 -1.21 -1.30
CA TYR A 88 1.69 -2.07 -1.96
C TYR A 88 1.82 -2.07 -3.49
N GLN A 89 1.99 -0.91 -4.10
CA GLN A 89 2.23 -0.80 -5.55
C GLN A 89 3.52 -1.51 -5.96
N ASN A 90 4.60 -1.37 -5.18
CA ASN A 90 5.85 -2.07 -5.44
C ASN A 90 5.69 -3.60 -5.37
N SER A 91 4.90 -4.11 -4.43
CA SER A 91 4.60 -5.55 -4.34
C SER A 91 3.82 -6.05 -5.56
N LEU A 92 2.79 -5.30 -6.00
CA LEU A 92 1.99 -5.63 -7.18
C LEU A 92 2.77 -5.60 -8.52
N LEU A 93 3.93 -4.94 -8.58
CA LEU A 93 4.79 -5.02 -9.78
C LEU A 93 5.25 -6.47 -10.07
N SER A 94 5.41 -7.26 -9.02
CA SER A 94 5.85 -8.66 -9.11
C SER A 94 4.68 -9.63 -9.04
N GLU A 95 3.68 -9.31 -8.21
CA GLU A 95 2.55 -10.20 -7.90
C GLU A 95 1.24 -9.46 -8.18
N PRO A 96 0.95 -9.16 -9.46
CA PRO A 96 -0.14 -8.26 -9.87
C PRO A 96 -1.54 -8.82 -9.58
N ASP A 97 -1.64 -10.10 -9.24
CA ASP A 97 -2.90 -10.77 -8.94
C ASP A 97 -3.12 -11.00 -7.44
N TYR A 98 -2.24 -10.45 -6.59
CA TYR A 98 -2.34 -10.62 -5.14
C TYR A 98 -3.48 -9.81 -4.53
N LEU A 99 -4.56 -10.54 -4.25
CA LEU A 99 -5.86 -10.03 -3.90
C LEU A 99 -5.87 -9.13 -2.67
N VAL A 100 -5.10 -9.50 -1.64
CA VAL A 100 -5.09 -8.79 -0.35
C VAL A 100 -4.66 -7.34 -0.54
N ILE A 101 -3.73 -7.08 -1.46
CA ILE A 101 -3.28 -5.73 -1.76
C ILE A 101 -4.33 -4.95 -2.56
N HIS A 102 -5.01 -5.59 -3.51
CA HIS A 102 -6.11 -4.95 -4.24
C HIS A 102 -7.23 -4.54 -3.27
N ARG A 103 -7.57 -5.38 -2.29
CA ARG A 103 -8.49 -4.99 -1.22
C ARG A 103 -7.98 -3.74 -0.49
N ALA A 104 -6.76 -3.79 0.04
CA ALA A 104 -6.18 -2.68 0.81
C ALA A 104 -6.14 -1.37 0.01
N LEU A 105 -5.60 -1.37 -1.21
CA LEU A 105 -5.51 -0.17 -2.06
C LEU A 105 -6.89 0.41 -2.40
N GLY A 106 -7.87 -0.45 -2.72
CA GLY A 106 -9.25 -0.02 -2.96
C GLY A 106 -9.81 0.77 -1.78
N PHE A 107 -9.75 0.20 -0.58
CA PHE A 107 -10.27 0.84 0.64
C PHE A 107 -9.45 2.06 1.08
N ILE A 108 -8.12 2.06 0.93
CA ILE A 108 -7.29 3.23 1.23
C ILE A 108 -7.69 4.41 0.33
N TYR A 109 -7.83 4.19 -0.99
CA TYR A 109 -8.24 5.26 -1.89
C TYR A 109 -9.65 5.78 -1.57
N LEU A 110 -10.58 4.90 -1.19
CA LEU A 110 -11.91 5.31 -0.71
C LEU A 110 -11.82 6.15 0.57
N ALA A 111 -11.03 5.75 1.55
CA ALA A 111 -10.85 6.51 2.78
C ALA A 111 -10.31 7.92 2.49
N LYS A 112 -9.38 8.05 1.53
CA LYS A 112 -8.86 9.35 1.08
C LYS A 112 -9.90 10.26 0.40
N THR A 113 -11.09 9.76 0.04
CA THR A 113 -12.16 10.59 -0.52
C THR A 113 -12.91 11.43 0.52
N LYS A 114 -12.88 11.03 1.79
CA LYS A 114 -13.68 11.64 2.86
C LYS A 114 -13.50 13.17 2.98
N PRO A 115 -12.28 13.74 2.92
CA PRO A 115 -12.11 15.19 2.98
C PRO A 115 -12.79 15.92 1.82
N TYR A 116 -12.77 15.33 0.61
CA TYR A 116 -13.38 15.95 -0.57
C TYR A 116 -14.90 15.89 -0.53
N ILE A 117 -15.49 14.86 0.10
CA ILE A 117 -16.92 14.83 0.38
C ILE A 117 -17.32 15.98 1.31
N ALA A 118 -16.56 16.20 2.38
CA ALA A 118 -16.80 17.31 3.31
C ALA A 118 -16.66 18.67 2.60
N GLN A 119 -15.65 18.84 1.74
CA GLN A 119 -15.45 20.06 0.95
C GLN A 119 -16.59 20.33 -0.04
N MET A 120 -17.08 19.30 -0.74
CA MET A 120 -18.24 19.44 -1.63
C MET A 120 -19.48 19.91 -0.86
N ASN A 121 -19.76 19.30 0.30
CA ASN A 121 -20.91 19.66 1.13
C ASN A 121 -20.85 21.12 1.61
N GLU A 122 -19.68 21.57 2.07
CA GLU A 122 -19.51 22.96 2.50
C GLU A 122 -19.60 23.94 1.33
N ALA A 123 -19.00 23.62 0.18
CA ALA A 123 -19.09 24.44 -1.01
C ALA A 123 -20.55 24.60 -1.50
N ILE A 124 -21.34 23.52 -1.45
CA ILE A 124 -22.78 23.57 -1.76
C ILE A 124 -23.53 24.50 -0.79
N LYS A 125 -23.26 24.41 0.52
CA LYS A 125 -23.87 25.28 1.54
C LYS A 125 -23.54 26.76 1.31
N GLN A 126 -22.31 27.05 0.88
CA GLN A 126 -21.85 28.40 0.56
C GLN A 126 -22.30 28.88 -0.84
N LYS A 127 -22.92 27.99 -1.64
CA LYS A 127 -23.24 28.23 -3.05
C LYS A 127 -21.98 28.55 -3.90
N ASP A 128 -20.83 28.01 -3.51
CA ASP A 128 -19.57 28.13 -4.24
C ASP A 128 -19.44 26.98 -5.26
N ALA A 129 -19.79 27.26 -6.51
CA ALA A 129 -19.73 26.29 -7.59
C ALA A 129 -18.28 25.87 -7.93
N ASP A 130 -17.31 26.79 -7.81
CA ASP A 130 -15.92 26.55 -8.17
C ASP A 130 -15.23 25.65 -7.14
N ALA A 131 -15.46 25.90 -5.84
CA ALA A 131 -14.97 25.05 -4.78
C ALA A 131 -15.56 23.64 -4.87
N ASN A 132 -16.87 23.54 -5.15
CA ASN A 132 -17.54 22.25 -5.33
C ASN A 132 -16.94 21.47 -6.52
N ALA A 133 -16.73 22.14 -7.66
CA ALA A 133 -16.14 21.51 -8.85
C ALA A 133 -14.71 21.01 -8.60
N LYS A 134 -13.88 21.78 -7.89
CA LYS A 134 -12.51 21.39 -7.51
C LYS A 134 -12.51 20.16 -6.59
N ALA A 135 -13.34 20.15 -5.56
CA ALA A 135 -13.45 19.01 -4.65
C ALA A 135 -13.97 17.74 -5.37
N LEU A 136 -14.96 17.90 -6.26
CA LEU A 136 -15.48 16.81 -7.09
C LEU A 136 -14.41 16.21 -8.00
N ALA A 137 -13.54 17.05 -8.59
CA ALA A 137 -12.44 16.56 -9.43
C ALA A 137 -11.46 15.67 -8.64
N GLN A 138 -11.11 16.07 -7.42
CA GLN A 138 -10.24 15.27 -6.55
C GLN A 138 -10.91 13.97 -6.09
N TYR A 139 -12.20 14.03 -5.74
CA TYR A 139 -13.02 12.85 -5.45
C TYR A 139 -12.99 11.86 -6.61
N LYS A 140 -13.30 12.31 -7.84
CA LYS A 140 -13.30 11.46 -9.04
C LYS A 140 -11.93 10.85 -9.32
N ALA A 141 -10.86 11.61 -9.13
CA ALA A 141 -9.49 11.12 -9.33
C ALA A 141 -9.15 9.95 -8.38
N LEU A 142 -9.60 10.00 -7.13
CA LEU A 142 -9.42 8.92 -6.17
C LEU A 142 -10.31 7.71 -6.47
N ILE A 143 -11.57 7.92 -6.86
CA ILE A 143 -12.45 6.82 -7.28
C ILE A 143 -11.88 6.08 -8.49
N LYS A 144 -11.32 6.80 -9.46
CA LYS A 144 -10.63 6.18 -10.61
C LYS A 144 -9.44 5.31 -10.19
N LYS A 145 -8.76 5.62 -9.09
CA LYS A 145 -7.70 4.77 -8.52
C LYS A 145 -8.28 3.59 -7.75
N ALA A 146 -9.38 3.78 -7.01
CA ALA A 146 -10.00 2.73 -6.20
C ALA A 146 -10.64 1.63 -7.05
N LEU A 147 -11.41 1.99 -8.08
CA LEU A 147 -12.23 1.09 -8.89
C LEU A 147 -11.47 -0.14 -9.44
N PRO A 148 -10.32 -0.03 -10.12
CA PRO A 148 -9.63 -1.21 -10.65
C PRO A 148 -9.19 -2.18 -9.55
N HIS A 149 -8.86 -1.67 -8.36
CA HIS A 149 -8.49 -2.52 -7.23
C HIS A 149 -9.71 -3.21 -6.60
N LEU A 150 -10.81 -2.48 -6.42
CA LEU A 150 -12.07 -3.05 -5.94
C LEU A 150 -12.65 -4.07 -6.94
N GLU A 151 -12.54 -3.82 -8.24
CA GLU A 151 -12.97 -4.77 -9.28
C GLU A 151 -12.16 -6.05 -9.28
N LYS A 152 -10.83 -5.94 -9.17
CA LYS A 152 -9.98 -7.13 -9.02
C LYS A 152 -10.36 -7.92 -7.77
N TYR A 153 -10.62 -7.22 -6.67
CA TYR A 153 -11.08 -7.85 -5.43
C TYR A 153 -12.42 -8.55 -5.59
N GLN A 154 -13.41 -7.86 -6.16
CA GLN A 154 -14.73 -8.39 -6.46
C GLN A 154 -14.67 -9.62 -7.37
N ALA A 155 -13.85 -9.56 -8.42
CA ALA A 155 -13.75 -10.63 -9.41
C ALA A 155 -13.25 -11.95 -8.80
N CYS A 156 -12.43 -11.89 -7.75
CA CYS A 156 -11.85 -13.06 -7.10
C CYS A 156 -12.71 -13.60 -5.95
N GLU A 157 -13.30 -12.75 -5.12
CA GLU A 157 -14.05 -13.17 -3.92
C GLU A 157 -15.56 -13.23 -4.13
N ASN A 158 -16.07 -12.57 -5.17
CA ASN A 158 -17.50 -12.45 -5.46
C ASN A 158 -18.36 -11.99 -4.26
N ASP A 159 -17.99 -10.85 -3.69
CA ASP A 159 -18.65 -10.25 -2.51
C ASP A 159 -19.80 -9.30 -2.90
N GLU A 160 -21.02 -9.54 -2.40
CA GLU A 160 -22.18 -8.72 -2.80
C GLU A 160 -22.06 -7.25 -2.33
N GLU A 161 -21.45 -7.03 -1.16
CA GLU A 161 -21.25 -5.69 -0.60
C GLU A 161 -20.29 -4.88 -1.49
N THR A 162 -19.14 -5.46 -1.85
CA THR A 162 -18.17 -4.84 -2.75
C THR A 162 -18.78 -4.57 -4.12
N LEU A 163 -19.57 -5.49 -4.69
CA LEU A 163 -20.25 -5.25 -5.97
C LEU A 163 -21.20 -4.06 -5.90
N GLY A 164 -22.00 -3.98 -4.83
CA GLY A 164 -22.90 -2.86 -4.58
C GLY A 164 -22.14 -1.54 -4.47
N MET A 165 -21.02 -1.55 -3.75
CA MET A 165 -20.12 -0.41 -3.61
C MET A 165 -19.58 0.06 -4.97
N ILE A 166 -19.01 -0.83 -5.77
CA ILE A 166 -18.47 -0.51 -7.11
C ILE A 166 -19.55 0.13 -7.99
N LYS A 167 -20.75 -0.44 -8.03
CA LYS A 167 -21.88 0.10 -8.80
C LYS A 167 -22.26 1.51 -8.34
N ASN A 168 -22.26 1.77 -7.03
CA ASN A 168 -22.54 3.10 -6.49
C ASN A 168 -21.44 4.11 -6.81
N LEU A 169 -20.17 3.68 -6.81
CA LEU A 169 -19.04 4.53 -7.19
C LEU A 169 -19.09 4.94 -8.67
N TYR A 170 -19.42 4.02 -9.58
CA TYR A 170 -19.62 4.37 -10.98
C TYR A 170 -20.71 5.42 -11.18
N LYS A 171 -21.84 5.25 -10.49
CA LYS A 171 -22.94 6.23 -10.49
C LYS A 171 -22.51 7.58 -9.91
N SER A 172 -21.75 7.59 -8.80
CA SER A 172 -21.33 8.83 -8.15
C SER A 172 -20.41 9.68 -9.02
N VAL A 173 -19.56 9.03 -9.84
CA VAL A 173 -18.66 9.73 -10.77
C VAL A 173 -19.28 9.96 -12.15
N LYS A 174 -20.51 9.48 -12.38
CA LYS A 174 -21.25 9.52 -13.66
C LYS A 174 -20.53 8.79 -14.79
N ASP A 175 -19.92 7.65 -14.50
CA ASP A 175 -19.26 6.80 -15.48
C ASP A 175 -20.18 5.62 -15.85
N GLU A 176 -21.09 5.90 -16.78
CA GLU A 176 -22.11 4.95 -17.26
C GLU A 176 -21.49 3.80 -18.07
N GLU A 177 -20.44 4.08 -18.85
CA GLU A 177 -19.76 3.07 -19.66
C GLU A 177 -19.00 2.09 -18.77
N GLY A 178 -18.32 2.61 -17.74
CA GLY A 178 -17.67 1.79 -16.71
C GLY A 178 -18.66 0.86 -16.01
N LEU A 179 -19.87 1.34 -15.68
CA LEU A 179 -20.93 0.52 -15.10
C LEU A 179 -21.47 -0.54 -16.08
N LYS A 180 -21.71 -0.16 -17.33
CA LYS A 180 -22.26 -1.05 -18.36
C LYS A 180 -21.33 -2.22 -18.69
N THR A 181 -20.02 -1.97 -18.69
CA THR A 181 -19.00 -2.97 -19.04
C THR A 181 -18.43 -3.70 -17.81
N LEU A 182 -18.96 -3.44 -16.61
CA LEU A 182 -18.44 -3.99 -15.35
C LEU A 182 -18.44 -5.52 -15.34
N ASP A 183 -19.55 -6.16 -15.67
CA ASP A 183 -19.67 -7.63 -15.58
C ASP A 183 -18.67 -8.34 -16.50
N ASP A 184 -18.37 -7.76 -17.67
CA ASP A 184 -17.37 -8.32 -18.59
C ASP A 184 -15.95 -8.13 -18.08
N ARG A 185 -15.63 -6.97 -17.48
CA ARG A 185 -14.33 -6.76 -16.83
C ARG A 185 -14.14 -7.72 -15.65
N LEU A 186 -15.16 -7.95 -14.84
CA LEU A 186 -15.07 -8.88 -13.70
C LEU A 186 -14.77 -10.31 -14.16
N LYS A 187 -15.39 -10.78 -15.25
CA LYS A 187 -15.06 -12.10 -15.84
C LYS A 187 -13.60 -12.21 -16.30
N VAL A 188 -13.03 -11.14 -16.84
CA VAL A 188 -11.63 -11.12 -17.27
C VAL A 188 -10.69 -11.09 -16.04
N LEU A 189 -11.03 -10.28 -15.04
CA LEU A 189 -10.20 -10.11 -13.84
C LEU A 189 -10.18 -11.36 -12.94
N SER A 190 -11.20 -12.21 -13.00
CA SER A 190 -11.32 -13.43 -12.19
C SER A 190 -10.45 -14.59 -12.67
N VAL A 191 -9.84 -14.48 -13.86
CA VAL A 191 -9.04 -15.56 -14.47
C VAL A 191 -7.85 -15.97 -13.60
N LYS A 192 -7.24 -15.02 -12.89
CA LYS A 192 -6.07 -15.28 -12.03
C LYS A 192 -6.22 -14.54 -10.72
N CYS A 193 -6.24 -15.27 -9.62
CA CYS A 193 -6.42 -14.73 -8.27
C CYS A 193 -5.41 -15.38 -7.34
N ILE A 194 -4.56 -14.58 -6.72
CA ILE A 194 -3.59 -15.03 -5.72
C ILE A 194 -4.09 -14.58 -4.35
N THR A 195 -4.39 -15.52 -3.47
CA THR A 195 -4.90 -15.27 -2.12
C THR A 195 -3.82 -15.37 -1.05
N LEU A 196 -2.72 -16.06 -1.36
CA LEU A 196 -1.57 -16.23 -0.48
C LEU A 196 -0.30 -15.87 -1.23
N LEU A 197 0.50 -14.98 -0.63
CA LEU A 197 1.82 -14.66 -1.13
C LEU A 197 2.85 -15.56 -0.45
N GLU A 198 3.21 -16.65 -1.13
CA GLU A 198 4.19 -17.63 -0.63
C GLU A 198 5.60 -17.02 -0.56
N ASP A 199 6.45 -17.54 0.33
CA ASP A 199 7.84 -17.07 0.50
C ASP A 199 8.80 -17.63 -0.56
N GLU A 200 8.42 -18.72 -1.24
CA GLU A 200 9.18 -19.46 -2.26
C GLU A 200 8.26 -19.80 -3.45
#